data_AF-A0A1I7NUS2-F1
#
_entry.id   AF-A0A1I7NUS2-F1
#
_cell.length_a   1.000
_cell.length_b   1.000
_cell.length_c   1.000
_cell.angle_alpha   90.00
_cell.angle_beta   90.00
_cell.angle_gamma   90.00
#
_symmetry.space_group_name_H-M   'P 1'
#
loop_
_entity.id
_entity.type
_entity.pdbx_description
1 polymer ?
#
loop_
_entity_poly.entity_id
_entity_poly.type
_entity_poly.pdbx_seq_one_letter_code
_entity_poly.pdbx_strand_id
1 'polypeptide(L)' 'METDKDTQRTAIATAITAELQRQADLGAQRIDVEALAEAVMNALDPVPPMSEGRRPEELNSSNDG' A
#
# COMPACT_ATOMS: atom_id res chain seq x y z
N MET A 1 -7.13 24.13 4.07
CA MET A 1 -6.14 23.26 4.71
C MET A 1 -6.78 21.89 4.76
N GLU A 2 -6.24 20.93 4.02
CA GLU A 2 -6.59 19.52 4.22
C GLU A 2 -6.10 19.14 5.62
N THR A 3 -6.97 18.58 6.45
CA THR A 3 -6.59 18.15 7.80
C THR A 3 -6.02 16.73 7.73
N ASP A 4 -5.16 16.35 8.68
CA ASP A 4 -4.63 14.97 8.75
C ASP A 4 -5.76 13.91 8.76
N LYS A 5 -6.93 14.28 9.30
CA LYS A 5 -8.15 13.45 9.28
C LYS A 5 -8.74 13.28 7.89
N ASP A 6 -8.68 14.30 7.04
CA ASP A 6 -9.17 14.25 5.67
C ASP A 6 -8.26 13.37 4.80
N THR A 7 -6.94 13.48 4.99
CA THR A 7 -5.95 12.61 4.34
C THR A 7 -6.13 11.15 4.81
N GLN A 8 -6.28 10.92 6.11
CA GLN A 8 -6.54 9.58 6.67
C GLN A 8 -7.84 8.98 6.13
N ARG A 9 -8.94 9.75 6.11
CA ARG A 9 -10.22 9.30 5.56
C ARG A 9 -10.09 8.92 4.09
N THR A 10 -9.33 9.68 3.31
CA THR A 10 -9.08 9.41 1.89
C THR A 10 -8.28 8.12 1.69
N ALA A 11 -7.24 7.90 2.51
CA ALA A 11 -6.45 6.67 2.49
C ALA A 11 -7.31 5.43 2.82
N ILE A 12 -8.13 5.51 3.86
CA ILE A 12 -9.06 4.42 4.25
C ILE A 12 -10.06 4.15 3.13
N ALA A 13 -10.69 5.19 2.57
CA ALA A 13 -11.65 5.03 1.49
C ALA A 13 -11.02 4.34 0.27
N THR A 14 -9.79 4.74 -0.09
CA THR A 14 -9.04 4.14 -1.19
C THR A 14 -8.74 2.66 -0.94
N ALA A 15 -8.30 2.30 0.28
CA ALA A 15 -8.03 0.91 0.65
C ALA A 15 -9.29 0.04 0.61
N ILE A 16 -10.42 0.55 1.14
CA ILE A 16 -11.72 -0.14 1.07
C ILE A 16 -12.14 -0.37 -0.37
N THR A 17 -12.03 0.64 -1.24
CA THR A 17 -12.38 0.51 -2.66
C THR A 17 -11.52 -0.54 -3.36
N ALA A 18 -10.20 -0.50 -3.15
CA ALA A 18 -9.28 -1.47 -3.73
C ALA A 18 -9.58 -2.91 -3.28
N GLU A 19 -9.87 -3.10 -2.00
CA GLU A 19 -10.15 -4.42 -1.44
C GLU A 19 -11.49 -4.99 -1.91
N LEU A 20 -12.54 -4.17 -1.97
CA LEU A 20 -13.82 -4.59 -2.52
C LEU A 20 -13.70 -4.99 -4.00
N GLN A 21 -12.90 -4.25 -4.79
CA GLN A 21 -12.63 -4.61 -6.18
C GLN A 21 -11.88 -5.93 -6.27
N ARG A 22 -10.82 -6.13 -5.46
CA ARG A 22 -10.06 -7.39 -5.41
C ARG A 22 -10.97 -8.58 -5.10
N GLN A 23 -11.85 -8.45 -4.11
CA GLN A 23 -12.80 -9.51 -3.74
C GLN A 23 -13.79 -9.80 -4.87
N ALA A 24 -14.30 -8.78 -5.55
CA ALA A 24 -15.19 -8.94 -6.70
C ALA A 24 -14.48 -9.67 -7.86
N ASP A 25 -13.24 -9.31 -8.16
CA ASP A 25 -12.43 -9.93 -9.21
C ASP A 25 -12.10 -11.40 -8.90
N LEU A 26 -12.00 -11.75 -7.61
CA LEU A 26 -11.84 -13.13 -7.13
C LEU A 26 -13.16 -13.91 -7.08
N GLY A 27 -14.29 -13.28 -7.43
CA GLY A 27 -15.60 -13.92 -7.42
C GLY A 27 -16.15 -14.19 -6.02
N ALA A 28 -15.77 -13.38 -5.02
CA ALA A 28 -16.25 -13.53 -3.66
C ALA A 28 -17.78 -13.39 -3.60
N GLN A 29 -18.48 -14.41 -3.08
CA GLN A 29 -19.94 -14.38 -2.93
C GLN A 29 -20.39 -13.52 -1.73
N ARG A 30 -19.47 -13.21 -0.83
CA ARG A 30 -19.67 -12.38 0.36
C ARG A 30 -18.42 -11.54 0.58
N ILE A 31 -18.58 -10.44 1.31
CA ILE A 31 -17.45 -9.62 1.74
C ILE A 31 -16.63 -10.42 2.74
N ASP A 32 -15.35 -10.60 2.43
CA ASP A 32 -14.35 -11.03 3.39
C ASP A 32 -14.02 -9.83 4.29
N VAL A 33 -14.63 -9.84 5.48
CA VAL A 33 -14.52 -8.74 6.44
C VAL A 33 -13.14 -8.71 7.08
N GLU A 34 -12.46 -9.85 7.19
CA GLU A 34 -11.11 -9.90 7.77
C GLU A 34 -10.11 -9.26 6.82
N ALA A 35 -10.16 -9.60 5.54
CA ALA A 35 -9.34 -8.95 4.52
C ALA A 35 -9.62 -7.44 4.42
N LEU A 36 -10.87 -7.02 4.59
CA LEU A 36 -11.23 -5.59 4.63
C LEU A 36 -10.65 -4.88 5.86
N ALA A 37 -10.69 -5.52 7.03
CA ALA A 37 -10.09 -4.97 8.24
C ALA A 37 -8.57 -4.82 8.09
N GLU A 38 -7.91 -5.80 7.46
CA GLU A 38 -6.48 -5.75 7.16
C GLU A 38 -6.13 -4.60 6.21
N ALA A 39 -6.91 -4.40 5.14
CA ALA A 39 -6.74 -3.29 4.22
C ALA A 39 -6.86 -1.92 4.93
N VAL A 40 -7.79 -1.78 5.87
CA VAL A 40 -7.94 -0.56 6.68
C VAL A 40 -6.75 -0.38 7.63
N MET A 41 -6.28 -1.44 8.31
CA MET A 41 -5.12 -1.36 9.20
C MET A 41 -3.86 -0.92 8.43
N ASN A 42 -3.64 -1.47 7.24
CA ASN A 42 -2.51 -1.09 6.37
C ASN A 42 -2.61 0.37 5.88
N ALA A 43 -3.82 0.91 5.73
CA ALA A 43 -4.01 2.31 5.38
C ALA A 43 -3.74 3.27 6.56
N LEU A 44 -3.92 2.79 7.80
CA LEU A 44 -3.69 3.54 9.02
C LEU A 44 -2.21 3.56 9.42
N ASP A 45 -1.50 2.47 9.17
CA ASP A 45 -0.07 2.31 9.44
C ASP A 45 0.64 1.73 8.20
N PRO A 46 0.89 2.56 7.17
CA PRO A 46 1.49 2.09 5.94
C PRO A 46 2.93 1.66 6.22
N VAL A 47 3.19 0.35 6.10
CA VAL A 47 4.55 -0.17 6.16
C VAL A 47 5.36 0.50 5.04
N PRO A 48 6.45 1.22 5.35
CA PRO A 48 7.25 1.86 4.32
C PRO A 48 7.75 0.79 3.35
N PRO A 49 7.76 1.06 2.04
CA PRO A 49 8.30 0.10 1.08
C PRO A 49 9.72 -0.23 1.52
N MET A 50 10.04 -1.53 1.60
CA MET A 50 11.41 -1.97 1.79
C MET A 50 12.22 -1.35 0.66
N SER A 51 12.97 -0.30 0.99
CA SER A 51 13.88 0.32 0.03
C SER A 51 14.94 -0.73 -0.28
N GLU A 52 14.82 -1.39 -1.44
CA GLU A 52 15.96 -1.98 -2.12
C GLU A 52 16.87 -0.83 -2.56
N GLY A 53 17.50 -0.17 -1.58
CA GLY A 53 18.59 0.74 -1.81
C GLY A 53 19.73 -0.09 -2.36
N ARG A 54 19.87 -0.12 -3.69
CA ARG A 54 21.15 -0.48 -4.32
C ARG A 54 22.22 0.36 -3.64
N ARG A 55 23.21 -0.32 -3.06
CA ARG A 55 24.27 0.35 -2.32
C ARG A 55 25.08 1.17 -3.32
N PRO A 56 25.49 2.41 -3.00
CA PRO A 56 26.32 3.24 -3.88
C PRO A 56 27.61 2.54 -4.37
N GLU A 57 28.04 1.51 -3.64
CA GLU A 57 29.20 0.68 -3.91
C GLU A 57 29.12 -0.08 -5.25
N GLU A 58 27.92 -0.31 -5.80
CA GLU A 58 27.71 -1.00 -7.10
C GLU A 58 27.81 -0.07 -8.32
N LEU A 59 27.86 1.25 -8.12
CA LEU A 59 27.90 2.24 -9.22
C LEU A 59 29.32 2.60 -9.67
N ASN A 60 30.36 2.19 -8.93
CA ASN A 60 31.76 2.54 -9.22
C ASN A 60 32.57 1.44 -9.94
N SER A 61 32.01 0.26 -10.20
CA SER A 61 32.75 -0.87 -10.80
C SER A 61 32.78 -0.89 -12.34
N SER A 62 32.12 0.05 -13.01
CA SER A 62 32.01 0.08 -14.49
C SER A 62 32.75 1.24 -15.15
N ASN A 63 33.69 1.88 -14.46
CA ASN A 63 34.45 3.00 -15.02
C ASN A 63 35.96 2.88 -14.78
N ASP A 64 36.54 1.73 -15.13
CA ASP A 64 37.96 1.63 -15.47
C ASP A 64 38.06 1.40 -16.98
N GLY A 65 38.35 2.49 -17.71
CA GLY A 65 38.77 2.48 -19.11
C GLY A 65 40.29 2.47 -19.24
#